data_AF-A0ABD1ILU5-F1
#
_entry.id   AF-A0ABD1ILU5-F1
#
_cell.length_a   1.000
_cell.length_b   1.000
_cell.length_c   1.000
_cell.angle_alpha   90.00
_cell.angle_beta   90.00
_cell.angle_gamma   90.00
#
_symmetry.space_group_name_H-M   'P 1'
#
loop_
_entity.id
_entity.type
_entity.pdbx_description
1 polymer ?
#
loop_
_entity_poly.entity_id
_entity_poly.type
_entity_poly.pdbx_seq_one_letter_code
_entity_poly.pdbx_strand_id
1 'polypeptide(L)'
;MLLYLSAVGNYGHSSTSQVETNGTIKKSSLPSASAKSCHEQRNSFHENHITTKGHSNQYYENYLLLGPSRNGNTNILFHGDLIPFTRRPLFLIIDSDNSHAFKVLHGAERGEPAALFLSPLSPSFKNSSAIDSVRHGSQFTFFLSAPLLAFCQLVDYNVTEDNMNMYNRTESILSTAFSKWEQILYTSTDLDLVWAQLLSDPFLRRLILRFIFCHFVLTLFYNGEKGDQYFPICIPELRSSVSANSKVVQPATIQLADHLKVKLL
;
A
#
# COMPACT_ATOMS: atom_id res chain seq x y z
N MET A 1 9.73 2.84 -15.92
CA MET A 1 8.96 3.93 -15.23
C MET A 1 8.44 3.37 -13.92
N LEU A 2 8.58 4.08 -12.81
CA LEU A 2 7.97 3.70 -11.52
C LEU A 2 6.71 4.54 -11.29
N LEU A 3 5.60 3.89 -10.97
CA LEU A 3 4.37 4.54 -10.49
C LEU A 3 4.06 4.05 -9.09
N TYR A 4 3.88 4.97 -8.14
CA TYR A 4 3.44 4.68 -6.78
C TYR A 4 2.02 5.22 -6.62
N LEU A 5 1.06 4.34 -6.38
CA LEU A 5 -0.36 4.67 -6.19
C LEU A 5 -0.76 4.35 -4.76
N SER A 6 -0.98 5.39 -3.96
CA SER A 6 -1.55 5.26 -2.61
C SER A 6 -3.01 5.71 -2.66
N ALA A 7 -3.91 4.86 -2.21
CA ALA A 7 -5.34 5.16 -2.18
C ALA A 7 -5.95 4.61 -0.89
N VAL A 8 -6.75 5.46 -0.22
CA VAL A 8 -7.57 5.02 0.91
C VAL A 8 -8.63 4.09 0.36
N GLY A 9 -8.72 2.95 1.02
CA GLY A 9 -9.61 1.90 0.64
C GLY A 9 -10.99 1.98 1.29
N ASN A 10 -11.91 1.11 0.86
CA ASN A 10 -13.30 1.13 1.33
C ASN A 10 -13.49 0.48 2.71
N TYR A 11 -12.46 -0.14 3.29
CA TYR A 11 -12.56 -0.80 4.59
C TYR A 11 -12.47 0.23 5.74
N GLY A 12 -13.64 0.68 6.20
CA GLY A 12 -13.77 1.39 7.48
C GLY A 12 -14.12 2.87 7.38
N HIS A 13 -15.24 3.21 6.75
CA HIS A 13 -15.96 4.41 7.14
C HIS A 13 -16.58 4.19 8.54
N SER A 14 -15.78 4.37 9.60
CA SER A 14 -16.37 4.82 10.87
C SER A 14 -16.77 6.28 10.66
N SER A 15 -18.07 6.49 10.47
CA SER A 15 -18.71 7.80 10.39
C SER A 15 -18.22 8.73 11.50
N THR A 16 -17.37 9.69 11.17
CA THR A 16 -17.03 10.81 12.04
C THR A 16 -18.21 11.78 12.04
N SER A 17 -18.88 11.87 13.20
CA SER A 17 -19.92 12.84 13.49
C SER A 17 -19.39 14.27 13.32
N GLN A 18 -20.04 15.05 12.47
CA GLN A 18 -19.78 16.48 12.32
C GLN A 18 -20.14 17.22 13.61
N VAL A 19 -19.19 18.00 14.12
CA VAL A 19 -19.40 18.97 15.19
C VAL A 19 -20.13 20.18 14.59
N GLU A 20 -21.35 20.42 15.05
CA GLU A 20 -22.13 21.63 14.76
C GLU A 20 -21.49 22.85 15.42
N THR A 21 -21.22 23.90 14.65
CA THR A 21 -21.03 25.25 15.18
C THR A 21 -22.09 26.18 14.61
N ASN A 22 -23.04 26.54 15.47
CA ASN A 22 -24.09 27.54 15.23
C ASN A 22 -23.49 28.95 15.11
N GLY A 23 -23.90 29.69 14.07
CA GLY A 23 -23.56 31.10 13.88
C GLY A 23 -24.68 31.85 13.16
N THR A 24 -25.55 32.49 13.95
CA THR A 24 -26.72 33.28 13.53
C THR A 24 -26.32 34.66 12.99
N ILE A 25 -26.73 35.05 11.77
CA ILE A 25 -26.83 36.48 11.35
C ILE A 25 -28.10 36.73 10.52
N LYS A 26 -28.70 37.90 10.76
CA LYS A 26 -30.09 38.35 10.52
C LYS A 26 -30.42 38.82 9.09
N LYS A 27 -31.73 38.77 8.79
CA LYS A 27 -32.44 39.28 7.60
C LYS A 27 -32.46 40.83 7.50
N SER A 28 -32.47 41.35 6.27
CA SER A 28 -33.16 42.61 5.91
C SER A 28 -33.56 42.60 4.41
N SER A 29 -34.50 43.48 4.05
CA SER A 29 -35.54 43.36 3.01
C SER A 29 -35.31 44.15 1.70
N LEU A 30 -36.00 43.67 0.63
CA LEU A 30 -36.31 44.16 -0.75
C LEU A 30 -36.60 45.69 -0.97
N PRO A 31 -36.85 46.24 -2.22
CA PRO A 31 -37.26 45.59 -3.51
C PRO A 31 -36.77 46.15 -4.89
N SER A 32 -37.10 45.37 -5.94
CA SER A 32 -37.56 45.71 -7.32
C SER A 32 -36.58 46.06 -8.47
N ALA A 33 -36.60 45.26 -9.54
CA ALA A 33 -37.05 45.61 -10.92
C ALA A 33 -36.75 44.45 -11.90
N SER A 34 -37.66 44.18 -12.83
CA SER A 34 -37.69 42.99 -13.70
C SER A 34 -37.04 43.19 -15.07
N ALA A 35 -36.40 42.17 -15.64
CA ALA A 35 -36.50 41.81 -17.07
C ALA A 35 -36.00 40.37 -17.35
N LYS A 36 -36.83 39.64 -18.09
CA LYS A 36 -36.80 38.27 -18.70
C LYS A 36 -35.44 37.91 -19.37
N SER A 37 -34.99 36.66 -19.62
CA SER A 37 -35.52 35.29 -19.55
C SER A 37 -34.34 34.28 -19.64
N CYS A 38 -34.43 33.12 -18.97
CA CYS A 38 -34.20 31.76 -19.49
C CYS A 38 -34.04 30.80 -18.30
N HIS A 39 -34.91 29.78 -18.26
CA HIS A 39 -35.15 28.91 -17.12
C HIS A 39 -34.00 27.93 -16.89
N GLU A 40 -33.37 28.01 -15.72
CA GLU A 40 -32.58 26.92 -15.14
C GLU A 40 -33.05 26.61 -13.72
N GLN A 41 -33.06 25.30 -13.43
CA GLN A 41 -32.86 24.62 -12.16
C GLN A 41 -33.99 24.30 -11.17
N ARG A 42 -33.86 23.03 -10.73
CA ARG A 42 -34.06 22.45 -9.39
C ARG A 42 -35.48 22.08 -8.98
N ASN A 43 -35.71 20.77 -8.91
CA ASN A 43 -35.83 20.06 -7.63
C ASN A 43 -35.87 18.54 -7.90
N SER A 44 -34.93 17.80 -7.33
CA SER A 44 -35.20 16.40 -6.99
C SER A 44 -34.35 16.00 -5.80
N PHE A 45 -35.00 16.02 -4.64
CA PHE A 45 -34.73 15.09 -3.56
C PHE A 45 -34.53 13.68 -4.16
N HIS A 46 -33.43 13.01 -3.86
CA HIS A 46 -33.45 11.55 -3.78
C HIS A 46 -32.50 11.08 -2.69
N GLU A 47 -33.16 10.81 -1.57
CA GLU A 47 -32.90 9.87 -0.50
C GLU A 47 -32.01 8.67 -0.93
N ASN A 48 -30.83 8.57 -0.34
CA ASN A 48 -29.96 7.40 -0.48
C ASN A 48 -30.47 6.27 0.42
N HIS A 49 -31.34 5.43 -0.12
CA HIS A 49 -31.76 4.19 0.52
C HIS A 49 -30.72 3.10 0.24
N ILE A 50 -29.91 2.76 1.24
CA ILE A 50 -29.05 1.56 1.20
C ILE A 50 -29.97 0.35 1.39
N THR A 51 -30.37 -0.29 0.28
CA THR A 51 -30.96 -1.63 0.34
C THR A 51 -29.85 -2.66 0.40
N THR A 52 -29.77 -3.29 1.57
CA THR A 52 -29.05 -4.53 1.82
C THR A 52 -29.60 -5.66 0.94
N LYS A 53 -28.68 -6.48 0.40
CA LYS A 53 -28.85 -7.71 -0.40
C LYS A 53 -29.18 -7.54 -1.88
N GLY A 54 -28.21 -7.92 -2.70
CA GLY A 54 -28.37 -8.31 -4.10
C GLY A 54 -26.99 -8.42 -4.72
N HIS A 55 -26.54 -9.64 -5.03
CA HIS A 55 -25.26 -9.99 -5.66
C HIS A 55 -24.60 -8.81 -6.41
N SER A 56 -23.65 -8.12 -5.76
CA SER A 56 -22.94 -7.02 -6.39
C SER A 56 -22.05 -7.59 -7.48
N ASN A 57 -22.20 -7.05 -8.69
CA ASN A 57 -21.30 -7.34 -9.81
C ASN A 57 -19.86 -7.04 -9.36
N GLN A 58 -19.07 -8.07 -9.04
CA GLN A 58 -17.65 -7.98 -8.66
C GLN A 58 -16.82 -7.13 -9.64
N TYR A 59 -17.29 -6.95 -10.88
CA TYR A 59 -16.66 -6.11 -11.89
C TYR A 59 -16.54 -4.63 -11.48
N TYR A 60 -17.49 -4.12 -10.68
CA TYR A 60 -17.50 -2.73 -10.21
C TYR A 60 -16.68 -2.51 -8.93
N GLU A 61 -16.06 -3.53 -8.34
CA GLU A 61 -15.23 -3.38 -7.13
C GLU A 61 -13.73 -3.29 -7.44
N ASN A 62 -13.32 -3.41 -8.72
CA ASN A 62 -11.92 -3.52 -9.12
C ASN A 62 -11.28 -2.18 -9.55
N TYR A 63 -11.28 -1.19 -8.64
CA TYR A 63 -10.72 0.14 -8.89
C TYR A 63 -10.03 0.75 -7.65
N LEU A 64 -9.24 1.82 -7.85
CA LEU A 64 -8.73 2.68 -6.77
C LEU A 64 -9.48 4.01 -6.73
N LEU A 65 -9.77 4.47 -5.52
CA LEU A 65 -10.33 5.79 -5.28
C LEU A 65 -9.19 6.79 -5.02
N LEU A 66 -8.89 7.66 -5.99
CA LEU A 66 -7.81 8.64 -5.88
C LEU A 66 -8.19 9.88 -5.07
N GLY A 67 -9.46 9.99 -4.67
CA GLY A 67 -10.00 11.08 -3.86
C GLY A 67 -11.00 11.97 -4.61
N PRO A 68 -11.49 13.03 -3.94
CA PRO A 68 -12.49 13.91 -4.51
C PRO A 68 -11.92 14.74 -5.66
N SER A 69 -12.69 14.85 -6.73
CA SER A 69 -12.47 15.73 -7.86
C SER A 69 -12.93 17.15 -7.53
N ARG A 70 -12.42 18.15 -8.27
CA ARG A 70 -12.79 19.57 -8.12
C ARG A 70 -14.29 19.82 -8.24
N ASN A 71 -15.02 18.91 -8.88
CA ASN A 71 -16.46 19.01 -9.12
C ASN A 71 -17.30 18.22 -8.09
N GLY A 72 -16.70 17.65 -7.05
CA GLY A 72 -17.40 16.84 -6.02
C GLY A 72 -17.59 15.37 -6.38
N ASN A 73 -17.22 14.95 -7.60
CA ASN A 73 -17.22 13.54 -8.01
C ASN A 73 -15.97 12.81 -7.49
N THR A 74 -16.00 11.49 -7.44
CA THR A 74 -14.83 10.68 -7.08
C THR A 74 -13.94 10.42 -8.30
N ASN A 75 -12.62 10.59 -8.14
CA ASN A 75 -11.65 10.17 -9.16
C ASN A 75 -11.39 8.67 -8.98
N ILE A 76 -11.70 7.89 -10.01
CA ILE A 76 -11.59 6.43 -10.01
C ILE A 76 -10.51 6.04 -11.01
N LEU A 77 -9.64 5.10 -10.63
CA LEU A 77 -8.66 4.49 -11.51
C LEU A 77 -8.94 3.00 -11.64
N PHE A 78 -9.20 2.53 -12.86
CA PHE A 78 -9.35 1.12 -13.16
C PHE A 78 -8.01 0.51 -13.57
N HIS A 79 -7.85 -0.79 -13.34
CA HIS A 79 -6.68 -1.53 -13.82
C HIS A 79 -6.50 -1.37 -15.35
N GLY A 80 -7.59 -1.35 -16.12
CA GLY A 80 -7.58 -1.17 -17.57
C GLY A 80 -6.94 0.15 -18.03
N ASP A 81 -7.00 1.20 -17.21
CA ASP A 81 -6.43 2.51 -17.52
C ASP A 81 -4.89 2.47 -17.57
N LEU A 82 -4.28 1.47 -16.91
CA LEU A 82 -2.83 1.29 -16.87
C LEU A 82 -2.29 0.47 -18.05
N ILE A 83 -3.14 -0.32 -18.73
CA ILE A 83 -2.74 -1.19 -19.85
C ILE A 83 -2.01 -0.41 -20.96
N PRO A 84 -2.48 0.76 -21.44
CA PRO A 84 -1.79 1.51 -22.50
C PRO A 84 -0.34 1.92 -22.14
N PHE A 85 -0.01 1.98 -20.85
CA PHE A 85 1.31 2.37 -20.34
C PHE A 85 2.29 1.18 -20.24
N THR A 86 1.81 -0.05 -20.36
CA THR A 86 2.64 -1.28 -20.40
C THR A 86 3.33 -1.53 -21.75
N ARG A 87 3.31 -0.55 -22.66
CA ARG A 87 4.14 -0.54 -23.89
C ARG A 87 5.63 -0.28 -23.62
N ARG A 88 5.98 0.03 -22.38
CA ARG A 88 7.34 0.26 -21.89
C ARG A 88 7.48 -0.39 -20.51
N PRO A 89 8.71 -0.70 -20.05
CA PRO A 89 8.91 -1.28 -18.72
C PRO A 89 8.26 -0.42 -17.62
N LEU A 90 7.31 -1.02 -16.93
CA LEU A 90 6.50 -0.40 -15.88
C LEU A 90 6.70 -1.17 -14.58
N PHE A 91 7.05 -0.43 -13.53
CA PHE A 91 7.03 -0.94 -12.17
C PHE A 91 5.95 -0.16 -11.41
N LEU A 92 4.99 -0.87 -10.84
CA LEU A 92 3.84 -0.32 -10.17
C LEU A 92 3.86 -0.74 -8.70
N ILE A 93 3.69 0.23 -7.80
CA ILE A 93 3.46 -0.04 -6.38
C ILE A 93 2.05 0.44 -6.07
N ILE A 94 1.19 -0.46 -5.61
CA ILE A 94 -0.19 -0.16 -5.23
C ILE A 94 -0.35 -0.38 -3.73
N ASP A 95 -0.54 0.72 -3.04
CA ASP A 95 -0.71 0.80 -1.60
C ASP A 95 -2.17 1.15 -1.28
N SER A 96 -2.99 0.12 -1.14
CA SER A 96 -4.44 0.22 -0.90
C SER A 96 -4.99 -1.11 -0.37
N ASP A 97 -6.11 -1.08 0.35
CA ASP A 97 -6.82 -2.30 0.77
C ASP A 97 -7.46 -3.06 -0.41
N ASN A 98 -7.46 -2.46 -1.61
CA ASN A 98 -7.94 -3.06 -2.85
C ASN A 98 -6.81 -3.27 -3.87
N SER A 99 -5.55 -3.28 -3.41
CA SER A 99 -4.38 -3.45 -4.27
C SER A 99 -4.46 -4.74 -5.12
N HIS A 100 -5.03 -5.81 -4.57
CA HIS A 100 -5.14 -7.11 -5.26
C HIS A 100 -6.09 -7.11 -6.46
N ALA A 101 -6.96 -6.10 -6.62
CA ALA A 101 -7.76 -5.95 -7.83
C ALA A 101 -6.91 -5.76 -9.10
N PHE A 102 -5.65 -5.34 -8.95
CA PHE A 102 -4.75 -5.07 -10.05
C PHE A 102 -3.89 -6.26 -10.45
N LYS A 103 -4.03 -7.42 -9.79
CA LYS A 103 -3.37 -8.66 -10.23
C LYS A 103 -3.70 -9.00 -11.69
N VAL A 104 -4.91 -8.63 -12.14
CA VAL A 104 -5.41 -8.83 -13.50
C VAL A 104 -4.63 -8.06 -14.58
N LEU A 105 -3.77 -7.12 -14.20
CA LEU A 105 -2.85 -6.47 -15.14
C LEU A 105 -1.83 -7.46 -15.70
N HIS A 106 -1.45 -8.47 -14.91
CA HIS A 106 -0.53 -9.48 -15.34
C HIS A 106 -1.19 -10.44 -16.33
N GLY A 107 -0.59 -10.59 -17.51
CA GLY A 107 -1.16 -11.25 -18.67
C GLY A 107 -2.01 -10.35 -19.56
N ALA A 108 -2.34 -9.12 -19.11
CA ALA A 108 -3.08 -8.13 -19.88
C ALA A 108 -2.19 -7.01 -20.47
N GLU A 109 -0.88 -7.08 -20.23
CA GLU A 109 0.08 -6.08 -20.69
C GLU A 109 0.13 -6.01 -22.23
N ARG A 110 0.45 -4.81 -22.73
CA ARG A 110 0.62 -4.51 -24.15
C ARG A 110 2.09 -4.26 -24.48
N GLY A 111 2.87 -5.32 -24.52
CA GLY A 111 4.24 -5.30 -25.05
C GLY A 111 5.28 -5.76 -24.03
N GLU A 112 5.48 -4.99 -22.97
CA GLU A 112 6.47 -5.29 -21.94
C GLU A 112 5.78 -5.77 -20.65
N PRO A 113 6.28 -6.85 -20.01
CA PRO A 113 5.79 -7.27 -18.70
C PRO A 113 5.91 -6.15 -17.67
N ALA A 114 4.88 -6.00 -16.83
CA ALA A 114 4.92 -5.07 -15.71
C ALA A 114 5.36 -5.79 -14.44
N ALA A 115 6.15 -5.11 -13.61
CA ALA A 115 6.39 -5.52 -12.24
C ALA A 115 5.40 -4.82 -11.33
N LEU A 116 4.81 -5.54 -10.38
CA LEU A 116 3.85 -5.00 -9.42
C LEU A 116 4.27 -5.35 -8.01
N PHE A 117 4.16 -4.40 -7.10
CA PHE A 117 4.09 -4.60 -5.67
C PHE A 117 2.69 -4.18 -5.19
N LEU A 118 2.02 -5.08 -4.48
CA LEU A 118 0.68 -4.89 -3.95
C LEU A 118 0.77 -4.95 -2.42
N SER A 119 0.28 -3.92 -1.74
CA SER A 119 0.22 -3.89 -0.28
C SER A 119 -0.67 -5.00 0.28
N PRO A 120 -0.49 -5.39 1.55
CA PRO A 120 -1.47 -6.22 2.25
C PRO A 120 -2.87 -5.58 2.21
N LEU A 121 -3.91 -6.43 2.16
CA LEU A 121 -5.30 -5.98 2.23
C LEU A 121 -5.70 -5.56 3.66
N SER A 122 -4.96 -6.04 4.66
CA SER A 122 -5.20 -5.70 6.07
C SER A 122 -3.89 -5.31 6.75
N PRO A 123 -3.80 -4.09 7.32
CA PRO A 123 -2.61 -3.69 8.08
C PRO A 123 -2.48 -4.51 9.36
N SER A 124 -1.23 -4.66 9.79
CA SER A 124 -0.78 -5.46 10.92
C SER A 124 -0.36 -4.61 12.12
N PHE A 125 -0.21 -3.29 11.96
CA PHE A 125 0.11 -2.40 13.07
C PHE A 125 -1.06 -2.33 14.06
N LYS A 126 -0.84 -2.90 15.24
CA LYS A 126 -1.71 -2.73 16.39
C LYS A 126 -1.39 -1.34 16.95
N ASN A 127 -2.30 -0.37 16.82
CA ASN A 127 -2.18 1.00 17.38
C ASN A 127 -1.39 2.03 16.54
N SER A 128 -1.52 2.05 15.21
CA SER A 128 -1.05 3.23 14.46
C SER A 128 -1.87 4.46 14.90
N SER A 129 -1.23 5.44 15.53
CA SER A 129 -1.90 6.71 15.79
C SER A 129 -2.08 7.46 14.46
N ALA A 130 -3.09 8.34 14.38
CA ALA A 130 -3.28 9.19 13.22
C ALA A 130 -2.02 10.04 12.90
N ILE A 131 -1.22 10.36 13.92
CA ILE A 131 0.04 11.11 13.78
C ILE A 131 1.10 10.24 13.10
N ASP A 132 1.21 8.96 13.46
CA ASP A 132 2.18 8.04 12.87
C ASP A 132 1.85 7.77 11.39
N SER A 133 0.56 7.64 11.08
CA SER A 133 0.07 7.50 9.70
C SER A 133 0.40 8.72 8.83
N VAL A 134 0.32 9.94 9.38
CA VAL A 134 0.70 11.17 8.65
C VAL A 134 2.21 11.25 8.41
N ARG A 135 3.03 10.77 9.35
CA ARG A 135 4.50 10.87 9.25
C ARG A 135 5.12 9.81 8.36
N HIS A 136 4.56 8.59 8.36
CA HIS A 136 5.19 7.42 7.76
C HIS A 136 4.34 6.76 6.67
N GLY A 137 3.11 7.22 6.47
CA GLY A 137 2.16 6.65 5.53
C GLY A 137 1.57 5.32 6.02
N SER A 138 1.12 4.49 5.08
CA SER A 138 0.67 3.14 5.40
C SER A 138 1.83 2.29 5.95
N GLN A 139 1.50 1.18 6.62
CA GLN A 139 2.51 0.20 7.03
C GLN A 139 3.40 -0.23 5.85
N PHE A 140 2.80 -0.50 4.70
CA PHE A 140 3.54 -0.95 3.52
C PHE A 140 4.49 0.14 3.02
N THR A 141 4.01 1.39 2.91
CA THR A 141 4.84 2.57 2.62
C THR A 141 5.99 2.69 3.62
N PHE A 142 5.73 2.48 4.90
CA PHE A 142 6.74 2.64 5.94
C PHE A 142 7.85 1.60 5.81
N PHE A 143 7.51 0.34 5.56
CA PHE A 143 8.52 -0.69 5.28
C PHE A 143 9.34 -0.38 4.02
N LEU A 144 8.71 0.12 2.95
CA LEU A 144 9.41 0.48 1.71
C LEU A 144 10.30 1.72 1.84
N SER A 145 10.06 2.60 2.81
CA SER A 145 10.81 3.84 3.03
C SER A 145 11.87 3.72 4.14
N ALA A 146 11.53 3.08 5.25
CA ALA A 146 12.35 2.93 6.45
C ALA A 146 12.14 1.54 7.11
N PRO A 147 12.68 0.46 6.52
CA PRO A 147 12.36 -0.92 6.89
C PRO A 147 12.61 -1.24 8.36
N LEU A 148 13.76 -0.84 8.93
CA LEU A 148 14.10 -1.14 10.32
C LEU A 148 13.17 -0.43 11.30
N LEU A 149 12.84 0.83 11.05
CA LEU A 149 11.89 1.57 11.90
C LEU A 149 10.48 0.98 11.81
N ALA A 150 10.05 0.57 10.61
CA ALA A 150 8.78 -0.11 10.43
C ALA A 150 8.74 -1.45 11.18
N PHE A 151 9.86 -2.18 11.20
CA PHE A 151 10.02 -3.37 12.02
C PHE A 151 9.92 -3.05 13.52
N CYS A 152 10.67 -2.05 14.01
CA CYS A 152 10.62 -1.62 15.40
C CYS A 152 9.19 -1.27 15.83
N GLN A 153 8.45 -0.54 14.99
CA GLN A 153 7.04 -0.23 15.24
C GLN A 153 6.16 -1.49 15.27
N LEU A 154 6.38 -2.46 14.36
CA LEU A 154 5.61 -3.70 14.34
C LEU A 154 5.73 -4.51 15.63
N VAL A 155 6.91 -4.46 16.27
CA VAL A 155 7.23 -5.23 17.49
C VAL A 155 7.11 -4.42 18.77
N ASP A 156 6.50 -3.23 18.70
CA ASP A 156 6.35 -2.29 19.81
C ASP A 156 7.70 -1.91 20.49
N TYR A 157 8.77 -1.82 19.69
CA TYR A 157 10.10 -1.41 20.14
C TYR A 157 10.31 0.09 19.97
N ASN A 158 10.42 0.81 21.08
CA ASN A 158 10.70 2.25 21.10
C ASN A 158 12.20 2.52 20.96
N VAL A 159 12.60 3.23 19.91
CA VAL A 159 13.99 3.67 19.73
C VAL A 159 14.26 4.91 20.60
N THR A 160 15.25 4.82 21.50
CA THR A 160 15.65 5.88 22.44
C THR A 160 17.17 6.01 22.45
N GLU A 161 17.71 7.11 23.00
CA GLU A 161 19.16 7.33 23.09
C GLU A 161 19.89 6.16 23.77
N ASP A 162 19.31 5.61 24.84
CA ASP A 162 19.86 4.49 25.61
C ASP A 162 20.02 3.20 24.80
N ASN A 163 19.20 3.01 23.77
CA ASN A 163 19.17 1.78 22.96
C ASN A 163 19.68 1.97 21.53
N MET A 164 20.23 3.15 21.20
CA MET A 164 20.80 3.46 19.88
C MET A 164 21.91 2.50 19.48
N ASN A 165 22.74 2.05 20.43
CA ASN A 165 23.79 1.06 20.13
C ASN A 165 23.21 -0.28 19.65
N MET A 166 22.07 -0.70 20.20
CA MET A 166 21.37 -1.92 19.78
C MET A 166 20.69 -1.70 18.41
N TYR A 167 20.09 -0.54 18.20
CA TYR A 167 19.51 -0.15 16.92
C TYR A 167 20.57 -0.19 15.80
N ASN A 168 21.73 0.45 16.00
CA ASN A 168 22.82 0.49 15.02
C ASN A 168 23.37 -0.92 14.70
N ARG A 169 23.46 -1.80 15.70
CA ARG A 169 23.83 -3.22 15.47
C ARG A 169 22.78 -3.94 14.62
N THR A 170 21.51 -3.71 14.90
CA THR A 170 20.40 -4.28 14.11
C THR A 170 20.43 -3.77 12.67
N GLU A 171 20.71 -2.49 12.47
CA GLU A 171 20.89 -1.88 11.14
C GLU A 171 22.05 -2.53 10.37
N SER A 172 23.16 -2.85 11.04
CA SER A 172 24.27 -3.58 10.44
C SER A 172 23.89 -5.02 10.03
N ILE A 173 23.11 -5.72 10.86
CA ILE A 173 22.56 -7.04 10.52
C ILE A 173 21.66 -6.94 9.30
N LEU A 174 20.73 -5.98 9.27
CA LEU A 174 19.82 -5.76 8.15
C LEU A 174 20.58 -5.42 6.86
N SER A 175 21.60 -4.56 6.94
CA SER A 175 22.46 -4.22 5.81
C SER A 175 23.20 -5.44 5.26
N THR A 176 23.72 -6.29 6.16
CA THR A 176 24.37 -7.55 5.77
C THR A 176 23.40 -8.51 5.10
N ALA A 177 22.16 -8.60 5.59
CA ALA A 177 21.11 -9.41 4.98
C ALA A 177 20.76 -8.90 3.57
N PHE A 178 20.61 -7.58 3.41
CA PHE A 178 20.32 -6.95 2.11
C PHE A 178 21.42 -7.24 1.09
N SER A 179 22.70 -7.13 1.46
CA SER A 179 23.80 -7.47 0.56
C SER A 179 23.79 -8.94 0.15
N LYS A 180 23.44 -9.86 1.06
CA LYS A 180 23.30 -11.29 0.73
C LYS A 180 22.15 -11.53 -0.24
N TRP A 181 20.98 -10.93 -0.01
CA TRP A 181 19.82 -11.08 -0.89
C TRP A 181 20.07 -10.47 -2.26
N GLU A 182 20.73 -9.31 -2.31
CA GLU A 182 21.19 -8.70 -3.54
C GLU A 182 22.10 -9.66 -4.34
N GLN A 183 23.09 -10.26 -3.69
CA GLN A 183 23.98 -11.23 -4.33
C GLN A 183 23.21 -12.46 -4.87
N ILE A 184 22.25 -12.98 -4.11
CA ILE A 184 21.41 -14.11 -4.55
C ILE A 184 20.59 -13.75 -5.78
N LEU A 185 19.96 -12.57 -5.78
CA LEU A 185 19.17 -12.10 -6.92
C LEU A 185 20.03 -11.94 -8.17
N TYR A 186 21.26 -11.43 -8.04
CA TYR A 186 22.19 -11.26 -9.17
C TYR A 186 22.75 -12.56 -9.73
N THR A 187 22.91 -13.59 -8.90
CA THR A 187 23.44 -14.89 -9.35
C THR A 187 22.33 -15.85 -9.78
N SER A 188 21.07 -15.51 -9.55
CA SER A 188 19.91 -16.31 -9.97
C SER A 188 19.79 -16.30 -11.50
N THR A 189 20.00 -17.46 -12.13
CA THR A 189 19.86 -17.63 -13.58
C THR A 189 18.41 -17.70 -14.06
N ASP A 190 17.47 -17.69 -13.11
CA ASP A 190 16.08 -18.02 -13.31
C ASP A 190 15.13 -16.88 -12.87
N LEU A 191 15.70 -15.74 -12.47
CA LEU A 191 14.95 -14.53 -12.15
C LEU A 191 14.21 -14.03 -13.39
N ASP A 192 12.96 -13.60 -13.22
CA ASP A 192 12.19 -12.99 -14.30
C ASP A 192 12.94 -11.78 -14.88
N LEU A 193 12.91 -11.64 -16.20
CA LEU A 193 13.61 -10.56 -16.89
C LEU A 193 13.18 -9.18 -16.39
N VAL A 194 11.90 -8.99 -16.01
CA VAL A 194 11.43 -7.70 -15.48
C VAL A 194 12.15 -7.36 -14.17
N TRP A 195 12.34 -8.33 -13.28
CA TRP A 195 13.08 -8.12 -12.04
C TRP A 195 14.57 -7.90 -12.31
N ALA A 196 15.18 -8.65 -13.22
CA ALA A 196 16.59 -8.46 -13.60
C ALA A 196 16.85 -7.04 -14.14
N GLN A 197 15.94 -6.52 -14.97
CA GLN A 197 16.02 -5.14 -15.47
C GLN A 197 15.91 -4.11 -14.33
N LEU A 198 14.94 -4.29 -13.42
CA LEU A 198 14.74 -3.36 -12.30
C LEU A 198 15.91 -3.37 -11.31
N LEU A 199 16.55 -4.52 -11.08
CA LEU A 199 17.74 -4.61 -10.22
C LEU A 199 18.94 -3.82 -10.76
N SER A 200 18.97 -3.54 -12.07
CA SER A 200 20.04 -2.72 -12.65
C SER A 200 19.99 -1.26 -12.16
N ASP A 201 18.81 -0.79 -11.74
CA ASP A 201 18.65 0.54 -11.14
C ASP A 201 18.87 0.48 -9.61
N PRO A 202 19.82 1.27 -9.04
CA PRO A 202 20.11 1.22 -7.61
C PRO A 202 18.95 1.60 -6.68
N PHE A 203 18.05 2.48 -7.14
CA PHE A 203 16.89 2.91 -6.36
C PHE A 203 15.81 1.82 -6.36
N LEU A 204 15.50 1.26 -7.52
CA LEU A 204 14.52 0.17 -7.63
C LEU A 204 15.01 -1.11 -6.95
N ARG A 205 16.31 -1.42 -7.07
CA ARG A 205 16.94 -2.51 -6.32
C ARG A 205 16.76 -2.37 -4.82
N ARG A 206 16.95 -1.16 -4.28
CA ARG A 206 16.71 -0.87 -2.86
C ARG A 206 15.25 -1.10 -2.48
N LEU A 207 14.30 -0.68 -3.32
CA LEU A 207 12.87 -0.94 -3.09
C LEU A 207 12.55 -2.44 -3.09
N ILE A 208 13.14 -3.22 -3.99
CA ILE A 208 12.96 -4.68 -4.04
C ILE A 208 13.46 -5.34 -2.75
N LEU A 209 14.65 -4.98 -2.27
CA LEU A 209 15.19 -5.53 -1.02
C LEU A 209 14.33 -5.16 0.20
N ARG A 210 13.79 -3.94 0.24
CA ARG A 210 12.87 -3.50 1.29
C ARG A 210 11.52 -4.20 1.22
N PHE A 211 11.01 -4.47 0.02
CA PHE A 211 9.82 -5.31 -0.17
C PHE A 211 10.05 -6.74 0.33
N ILE A 212 11.19 -7.35 -0.04
CA ILE A 212 11.55 -8.70 0.43
C ILE A 212 11.54 -8.71 1.96
N PHE A 213 12.17 -7.72 2.59
CA PHE A 213 12.14 -7.57 4.04
C PHE A 213 10.73 -7.43 4.61
N CYS A 214 9.89 -6.57 4.02
CA CYS A 214 8.50 -6.35 4.42
C CYS A 214 7.70 -7.64 4.39
N HIS A 215 7.70 -8.32 3.25
CA HIS A 215 6.99 -9.58 3.03
C HIS A 215 7.43 -10.61 4.07
N PHE A 216 8.74 -10.78 4.18
CA PHE A 216 9.37 -11.72 5.09
C PHE A 216 8.99 -11.47 6.57
N VAL A 217 9.09 -10.23 7.04
CA VAL A 217 8.71 -9.86 8.41
C VAL A 217 7.23 -10.18 8.64
N LEU A 218 6.34 -9.78 7.73
CA LEU A 218 4.92 -10.02 7.88
C LEU A 218 4.58 -11.52 7.90
N THR A 219 5.22 -12.34 7.06
CA THR A 219 5.07 -13.80 7.09
C THR A 219 5.35 -14.39 8.48
N LEU A 220 6.35 -13.89 9.19
CA LEU A 220 6.69 -14.41 10.51
C LEU A 220 5.70 -14.04 11.61
N PHE A 221 5.27 -12.78 11.64
CA PHE A 221 4.36 -12.31 12.69
C PHE A 221 2.94 -12.83 12.51
N TYR A 222 2.59 -13.27 11.30
CA TYR A 222 1.26 -13.71 10.93
C TYR A 222 1.20 -15.16 10.46
N ASN A 223 2.17 -15.99 10.88
CA ASN A 223 2.20 -17.42 10.61
C ASN A 223 1.06 -18.14 11.37
N GLY A 224 -0.17 -18.06 10.85
CA GLY A 224 -1.37 -18.71 11.35
C GLY A 224 -2.44 -18.82 10.24
N GLU A 225 -3.58 -19.47 10.53
CA GLU A 225 -4.69 -19.75 9.58
C GLU A 225 -5.35 -18.50 8.92
N LYS A 226 -4.85 -17.30 9.21
CA LYS A 226 -5.32 -16.04 8.67
C LYS A 226 -4.60 -15.77 7.34
N GLY A 227 -5.29 -16.07 6.23
CA GLY A 227 -4.74 -16.17 4.88
C GLY A 227 -4.13 -14.90 4.25
N ASP A 228 -3.98 -14.93 2.93
CA ASP A 228 -3.20 -14.01 2.05
C ASP A 228 -3.45 -12.49 2.22
N GLN A 229 -4.41 -12.08 3.04
CA GLN A 229 -4.77 -10.68 3.27
C GLN A 229 -3.73 -9.87 4.06
N TYR A 230 -2.82 -10.53 4.80
CA TYR A 230 -1.80 -9.86 5.64
C TYR A 230 -0.44 -9.73 4.97
N PHE A 231 -0.26 -10.31 3.77
CA PHE A 231 1.03 -10.33 3.09
C PHE A 231 1.02 -9.42 1.87
N PRO A 232 2.09 -8.64 1.64
CA PRO A 232 2.23 -7.92 0.39
C PRO A 232 2.54 -8.94 -0.72
N ILE A 233 2.14 -8.65 -1.95
CA ILE A 233 2.35 -9.55 -3.09
C ILE A 233 3.21 -8.84 -4.13
N CYS A 234 4.06 -9.61 -4.81
CA CYS A 234 4.77 -9.14 -5.99
C CYS A 234 4.37 -9.96 -7.21
N ILE A 235 4.32 -9.31 -8.37
CA ILE A 235 4.02 -9.96 -9.66
C ILE A 235 5.01 -9.46 -10.70
N PRO A 236 5.69 -10.34 -11.47
CA PRO A 236 5.74 -11.79 -11.28
C PRO A 236 6.28 -12.16 -9.89
N GLU A 237 5.94 -13.34 -9.37
CA GLU A 237 6.44 -13.74 -8.05
C GLU A 237 7.98 -13.78 -8.01
N LEU A 238 8.57 -13.18 -6.98
CA LEU A 238 9.98 -13.38 -6.66
C LEU A 238 10.16 -14.83 -6.22
N ARG A 239 11.03 -15.59 -6.91
CA ARG A 239 11.18 -17.04 -6.76
C ARG A 239 11.50 -17.50 -5.34
N SER A 240 11.34 -18.82 -5.12
CA SER A 240 11.57 -19.50 -3.85
C SER A 240 12.95 -19.31 -3.21
N SER A 241 13.99 -18.93 -3.98
CA SER A 241 15.34 -18.65 -3.46
C SER A 241 15.37 -17.51 -2.44
N VAL A 242 14.52 -16.51 -2.61
CA VAL A 242 14.32 -15.38 -1.67
C VAL A 242 12.96 -15.42 -0.98
N SER A 243 12.22 -16.53 -1.10
CA SER A 243 10.98 -16.71 -0.35
C SER A 243 11.25 -16.67 1.16
N ALA A 244 10.28 -16.20 1.93
CA ALA A 244 10.35 -16.13 3.39
C ALA A 244 10.72 -17.48 4.05
N ASN A 245 10.42 -18.61 3.39
CA ASN A 245 10.71 -19.96 3.86
C ASN A 245 12.03 -20.56 3.30
N SER A 246 12.80 -19.77 2.55
CA SER A 246 14.10 -20.21 2.01
C SER A 246 15.11 -20.44 3.13
N LYS A 247 15.89 -21.53 3.02
CA LYS A 247 17.02 -21.83 3.91
C LYS A 247 18.09 -20.72 3.93
N VAL A 248 18.05 -19.82 2.96
CA VAL A 248 19.02 -18.72 2.83
C VAL A 248 18.52 -17.44 3.50
N VAL A 249 17.21 -17.23 3.56
CA VAL A 249 16.59 -16.04 4.18
C VAL A 249 16.38 -16.28 5.68
N GLN A 250 15.93 -17.48 6.07
CA GLN A 250 15.63 -17.87 7.46
C GLN A 250 16.75 -17.68 8.51
N PRO A 251 18.05 -17.76 8.21
CA PRO A 251 19.06 -17.48 9.23
C PRO A 251 19.15 -16.00 9.61
N ALA A 252 19.02 -15.09 8.63
CA ALA A 252 19.05 -13.65 8.87
C ALA A 252 17.81 -13.19 9.67
N THR A 253 16.68 -13.81 9.37
CA THR A 253 15.41 -13.74 10.08
C THR A 253 15.52 -14.03 11.57
N ILE A 254 16.01 -15.23 11.92
CA ILE A 254 16.11 -15.69 13.30
C ILE A 254 17.11 -14.80 14.01
N GLN A 255 18.21 -14.46 13.36
CA GLN A 255 19.20 -13.54 13.91
C GLN A 255 18.62 -12.15 14.21
N LEU A 256 17.77 -11.59 13.35
CA LEU A 256 17.11 -10.31 13.59
C LEU A 256 16.11 -10.39 14.75
N ALA A 257 15.26 -11.42 14.78
CA ALA A 257 14.28 -11.62 15.83
C ALA A 257 14.93 -11.87 17.20
N ASP A 258 15.96 -12.73 17.24
CA ASP A 258 16.74 -13.03 18.43
C ASP A 258 17.47 -11.79 18.95
N HIS A 259 18.08 -11.00 18.05
CA HIS A 259 18.80 -9.78 18.43
C HIS A 259 17.87 -8.73 19.02
N LEU A 260 16.62 -8.68 18.54
CA LEU A 260 15.59 -7.78 19.03
C LEU A 260 14.79 -8.37 20.20
N LYS A 261 15.12 -9.60 20.64
CA LYS A 261 14.44 -10.35 21.70
C LYS A 261 12.94 -10.51 21.47
N VAL A 262 12.52 -10.53 20.21
CA VAL A 262 11.12 -10.68 19.83
C VAL A 262 10.82 -12.16 19.66
N LYS A 263 9.80 -12.66 20.37
CA LYS A 263 9.32 -14.03 20.15
C LYS A 263 8.62 -14.10 18.80
N LEU A 264 9.16 -14.89 17.89
CA LEU A 264 8.45 -15.33 16.69
C LEU A 264 7.29 -16.25 17.13
N LEU A 265 6.11 -16.06 16.55
CA LEU A 265 4.92 -16.87 16.81
C LEU A 265 5.00 -18.22 16.08
#